data_AF-A0A964BM00-F1
#
_entry.id   AF-A0A964BM00-F1
#
_cell.length_a   1.000
_cell.length_b   1.000
_cell.length_c   1.000
_cell.angle_alpha   90.00
_cell.angle_beta   90.00
_cell.angle_gamma   90.00
#
_symmetry.space_group_name_H-M   'P 1'
#
loop_
_entity.id
_entity.type
_entity.pdbx_description
1 polymer ?
#
loop_
_entity_poly.entity_id
_entity_poly.type
_entity_poly.pdbx_seq_one_letter_code
_entity_poly.pdbx_strand_id
1 'polypeptide(L)'
;MNSRTAIIPSDGQPLRLERAFIRRTVLDGADLTEANLTRADMTGASARGANFKNTILNKTIMRGVDLTGALNITVDQLADALIDDTTILPNYIDRAAVERLQRARRGGLL
;
A
#
# COMPACT_ATOMS: atom_id res chain seq x y z
N MET A 1 -13.30 18.90 11.47
CA MET A 1 -12.15 18.48 12.29
C MET A 1 -11.89 17.02 11.97
N ASN A 2 -11.04 16.75 10.98
CA ASN A 2 -10.78 15.39 10.55
C ASN A 2 -9.68 14.85 11.46
N SER A 3 -10.08 14.07 12.47
CA SER A 3 -9.18 13.41 13.41
C SER A 3 -8.18 12.56 12.62
N ARG A 4 -6.93 13.05 12.49
CA ARG A 4 -5.78 12.32 11.94
C ARG A 4 -5.29 11.29 12.96
N THR A 5 -6.17 10.39 13.35
CA THR A 5 -5.77 9.26 14.19
C THR A 5 -4.98 8.32 13.27
N ALA A 6 -3.67 8.50 13.25
CA ALA A 6 -2.74 7.47 12.80
C ALA A 6 -3.15 6.18 13.52
N ILE A 7 -3.51 5.15 12.77
CA ILE A 7 -3.85 3.85 13.33
C ILE A 7 -2.52 3.25 13.80
N ILE A 8 -2.08 3.60 15.00
CA ILE A 8 -0.88 3.05 15.63
C ILE A 8 -1.35 2.10 16.75
N PRO A 9 -0.95 0.83 16.74
CA PRO A 9 -1.04 -0.02 17.93
C PRO A 9 -0.20 0.60 19.06
N SER A 10 -0.83 0.96 20.17
CA SER A 10 -0.18 1.65 21.30
C SER A 10 0.89 0.81 22.03
N ASP A 11 1.02 -0.45 21.64
CA ASP A 11 1.91 -1.45 22.25
C ASP A 11 3.24 -1.62 21.49
N GLY A 12 3.48 -0.82 20.45
CA GLY A 12 4.69 -0.89 19.63
C GLY A 12 4.76 -2.13 18.72
N GLN A 13 3.64 -2.87 18.59
CA GLN A 13 3.56 -3.97 17.65
C GLN A 13 3.20 -3.46 16.25
N PRO A 14 3.62 -4.18 15.19
CA PRO A 14 3.21 -3.86 13.84
C PRO A 14 1.68 -3.92 13.68
N LEU A 15 1.13 -2.97 12.92
CA LEU A 15 -0.30 -2.92 12.66
C LEU A 15 -0.76 -4.16 11.85
N ARG A 16 -1.69 -4.93 12.43
CA ARG A 16 -2.25 -6.15 11.85
C ARG A 16 -3.59 -5.85 11.18
N LEU A 17 -3.57 -5.76 9.85
CA LEU A 17 -4.74 -5.49 9.02
C LEU A 17 -4.93 -6.58 7.96
N GLU A 18 -4.48 -7.81 8.23
CA GLU A 18 -4.63 -8.91 7.30
C GLU A 18 -6.10 -9.12 6.95
N ARG A 19 -6.42 -9.14 5.66
CA ARG A 19 -7.79 -9.33 5.14
C ARG A 19 -8.79 -8.26 5.60
N ALA A 20 -8.32 -7.11 6.09
CA ALA A 20 -9.19 -6.01 6.51
C ALA A 20 -9.89 -5.36 5.30
N PHE A 21 -11.11 -4.86 5.53
CA PHE A 21 -11.85 -4.05 4.56
C PHE A 21 -11.73 -2.57 4.94
N ILE A 22 -10.82 -1.86 4.29
CA ILE A 22 -10.50 -0.45 4.56
C ILE A 22 -10.64 0.41 3.30
N ARG A 23 -11.65 0.08 2.48
CA ARG A 23 -11.99 0.80 1.25
C ARG A 23 -12.38 2.24 1.55
N ARG A 24 -11.93 3.17 0.71
CA ARG A 24 -12.26 4.62 0.80
C ARG A 24 -11.99 5.23 2.19
N THR A 25 -11.06 4.66 2.94
CA THR A 25 -10.61 5.23 4.22
C THR A 25 -9.60 6.34 3.97
N VAL A 26 -9.49 7.27 4.93
CA VAL A 26 -8.46 8.32 4.91
C VAL A 26 -7.33 7.87 5.84
N LEU A 27 -6.20 7.50 5.24
CA LEU A 27 -4.96 7.08 5.89
C LEU A 27 -3.85 8.12 5.65
N ASP A 28 -4.22 9.36 5.34
CA ASP A 28 -3.26 10.42 5.03
C ASP A 28 -2.32 10.68 6.21
N GLY A 29 -1.02 10.58 5.97
CA GLY A 29 0.03 10.71 6.99
C GLY A 29 0.08 9.56 7.99
N ALA A 30 -0.63 8.45 7.75
CA ALA A 30 -0.57 7.29 8.64
C ALA A 30 0.82 6.66 8.65
N ASP A 31 1.26 6.21 9.82
CA ASP A 31 2.42 5.34 9.94
C ASP A 31 1.98 3.88 9.75
N LEU A 32 2.32 3.29 8.61
CA LEU A 32 2.09 1.88 8.30
C LEU A 32 3.41 1.09 8.34
N THR A 33 4.42 1.61 9.06
CA THR A 33 5.70 0.93 9.22
C THR A 33 5.49 -0.48 9.75
N GLU A 34 6.04 -1.47 9.04
CA GLU A 34 5.95 -2.90 9.35
C GLU A 34 4.52 -3.48 9.35
N ALA A 35 3.51 -2.71 8.98
CA ALA A 35 2.12 -3.17 8.96
C ALA A 35 1.93 -4.38 8.04
N ASN A 36 1.11 -5.32 8.46
CA ASN A 36 0.70 -6.45 7.63
C ASN A 36 -0.67 -6.19 7.01
N LEU A 37 -0.66 -5.87 5.71
CA LEU A 37 -1.86 -5.64 4.89
C LEU A 37 -2.17 -6.83 3.98
N THR A 38 -1.58 -8.00 4.23
CA THR A 38 -1.77 -9.19 3.39
C THR A 38 -3.26 -9.44 3.12
N ARG A 39 -3.63 -9.45 1.83
CA ARG A 39 -5.02 -9.62 1.34
C ARG A 39 -6.03 -8.59 1.83
N ALA A 40 -5.59 -7.45 2.38
CA ALA A 40 -6.49 -6.36 2.71
C ALA A 40 -7.07 -5.71 1.44
N ASP A 41 -8.21 -5.05 1.60
CA ASP A 41 -8.84 -4.29 0.53
C ASP A 41 -8.83 -2.80 0.86
N MET A 42 -7.96 -2.08 0.16
CA MET A 42 -7.77 -0.63 0.26
C MET A 42 -8.41 0.11 -0.92
N THR A 43 -9.33 -0.51 -1.67
CA THR A 43 -9.86 0.10 -2.91
C THR A 43 -10.37 1.53 -2.66
N GLY A 44 -9.81 2.48 -3.42
CA GLY A 44 -10.15 3.90 -3.35
C GLY A 44 -9.76 4.62 -2.06
N ALA A 45 -8.89 4.05 -1.21
CA ALA A 45 -8.40 4.72 -0.01
C ALA A 45 -7.45 5.88 -0.37
N SER A 46 -7.40 6.89 0.50
CA SER A 46 -6.38 7.94 0.47
C SER A 46 -5.25 7.56 1.42
N ALA A 47 -4.01 7.49 0.94
CA ALA A 47 -2.82 7.20 1.74
C ALA A 47 -1.73 8.23 1.47
N ARG A 48 -2.14 9.50 1.31
CA ARG A 48 -1.25 10.59 0.92
C ARG A 48 -0.29 10.88 2.06
N GLY A 49 1.02 10.90 1.79
CA GLY A 49 2.02 11.10 2.84
C GLY A 49 2.16 9.97 3.86
N ALA A 50 1.49 8.82 3.68
CA ALA A 50 1.61 7.69 4.60
C ALA A 50 2.99 7.00 4.46
N ASN A 51 3.51 6.46 5.56
CA ASN A 51 4.79 5.76 5.59
C ASN A 51 4.59 4.25 5.44
N PHE A 52 5.15 3.65 4.39
CA PHE A 52 5.03 2.23 4.06
C PHE A 52 6.32 1.43 4.29
N LYS A 53 7.23 1.95 5.13
CA LYS A 53 8.50 1.28 5.42
C LYS A 53 8.25 -0.15 5.90
N ASN A 54 8.80 -1.14 5.22
CA ASN A 54 8.67 -2.56 5.57
C ASN A 54 7.22 -3.10 5.64
N THR A 55 6.23 -2.39 5.11
CA THR A 55 4.83 -2.88 5.04
C THR A 55 4.73 -4.13 4.16
N ILE A 56 3.99 -5.14 4.60
CA ILE A 56 3.70 -6.34 3.81
C ILE A 56 2.42 -6.12 3.00
N LEU A 57 2.55 -6.05 1.67
CA LEU A 57 1.45 -5.78 0.74
C LEU A 57 0.98 -7.00 -0.08
N ASN A 58 1.38 -8.21 0.32
CA ASN A 58 1.07 -9.45 -0.39
C ASN A 58 -0.42 -9.60 -0.73
N LYS A 59 -0.76 -9.59 -2.02
CA LYS A 59 -2.12 -9.72 -2.55
C LYS A 59 -3.09 -8.64 -2.02
N THR A 60 -2.59 -7.49 -1.58
CA THR A 60 -3.42 -6.34 -1.15
C THR A 60 -4.10 -5.72 -2.36
N ILE A 61 -5.39 -5.41 -2.25
CA ILE A 61 -6.12 -4.70 -3.31
C ILE A 61 -5.91 -3.20 -3.11
N MET A 62 -5.16 -2.56 -4.00
CA MET A 62 -4.82 -1.13 -3.95
C MET A 62 -5.32 -0.37 -5.19
N ARG A 63 -6.38 -0.86 -5.82
CA ARG A 63 -7.04 -0.22 -6.96
C ARG A 63 -7.56 1.17 -6.58
N GLY A 64 -7.20 2.18 -7.35
CA GLY A 64 -7.62 3.55 -7.09
C GLY A 64 -7.08 4.18 -5.80
N VAL A 65 -6.08 3.57 -5.14
CA VAL A 65 -5.45 4.17 -3.95
C VAL A 65 -4.65 5.40 -4.36
N ASP A 66 -4.77 6.48 -3.58
CA ASP A 66 -3.95 7.66 -3.75
C ASP A 66 -2.69 7.60 -2.86
N LEU A 67 -1.54 7.32 -3.46
CA LEU A 67 -0.23 7.30 -2.78
C LEU A 67 0.56 8.60 -2.99
N THR A 68 -0.09 9.72 -3.33
CA THR A 68 0.59 11.00 -3.53
C THR A 68 1.44 11.36 -2.30
N GLY A 69 2.75 11.48 -2.48
CA GLY A 69 3.68 11.82 -1.41
C GLY A 69 3.87 10.74 -0.35
N ALA A 70 3.33 9.52 -0.53
CA ALA A 70 3.61 8.40 0.36
C ALA A 70 5.12 8.15 0.43
N LEU A 71 5.59 7.65 1.57
CA LEU A 71 7.00 7.50 1.89
C LEU A 71 7.37 6.02 1.98
N ASN A 72 8.59 5.69 1.57
CA ASN A 72 9.21 4.38 1.78
C ASN A 72 8.48 3.16 1.17
N ILE A 73 7.46 3.35 0.33
CA ILE A 73 6.92 2.26 -0.49
C ILE A 73 7.86 1.95 -1.65
N THR A 74 8.12 0.68 -1.94
CA THR A 74 9.06 0.23 -3.00
C THR A 74 8.34 -0.39 -4.20
N VAL A 75 9.08 -0.52 -5.30
CA VAL A 75 8.62 -1.24 -6.50
C VAL A 75 8.29 -2.70 -6.17
N ASP A 76 9.12 -3.37 -5.35
CA ASP A 76 8.89 -4.75 -4.92
C ASP A 76 7.60 -4.90 -4.10
N GLN A 77 7.35 -4.00 -3.14
CA GLN A 77 6.12 -4.00 -2.34
C GLN A 77 4.88 -3.80 -3.23
N LEU A 78 4.93 -2.87 -4.19
CA LEU A 78 3.83 -2.64 -5.13
C LEU A 78 3.65 -3.79 -6.13
N ALA A 79 4.72 -4.51 -6.48
CA ALA A 79 4.65 -5.67 -7.34
C ALA A 79 3.96 -6.88 -6.67
N ASP A 80 3.93 -6.92 -5.33
CA ASP A 80 3.14 -7.91 -4.57
C ASP A 80 1.68 -7.49 -4.37
N ALA A 81 1.35 -6.23 -4.65
CA ALA A 81 0.00 -5.69 -4.56
C ALA A 81 -0.76 -5.77 -5.90
N LEU A 82 -2.07 -5.64 -5.82
CA LEU A 82 -2.97 -5.51 -6.96
C LEU A 82 -3.29 -4.02 -7.17
N ILE A 83 -2.53 -3.38 -8.05
CA ILE A 83 -2.76 -2.00 -8.52
C ILE A 83 -3.37 -2.00 -9.92
N ASP A 84 -3.94 -0.88 -10.33
CA ASP A 84 -4.39 -0.64 -11.70
C ASP A 84 -3.98 0.77 -12.17
N ASP A 85 -4.50 1.17 -13.33
CA ASP A 85 -4.30 2.48 -13.94
C ASP A 85 -4.89 3.63 -13.12
N THR A 86 -5.86 3.34 -12.24
CA THR A 86 -6.48 4.33 -11.36
C THR A 86 -5.70 4.55 -10.06
N THR A 87 -4.80 3.64 -9.67
CA THR A 87 -3.91 3.84 -8.52
C THR A 87 -2.94 4.99 -8.80
N ILE A 88 -2.88 6.01 -7.93
CA ILE A 88 -1.91 7.12 -8.06
C ILE A 88 -0.63 6.70 -7.33
N LEU A 89 0.49 6.60 -8.05
CA LEU A 89 1.78 6.22 -7.47
C LEU A 89 2.56 7.44 -6.94
N PRO A 90 3.46 7.27 -5.96
CA PRO A 90 4.38 8.32 -5.57
C PRO A 90 5.27 8.72 -6.76
N ASN A 91 5.67 10.00 -6.82
CA ASN A 91 6.47 10.54 -7.93
C ASN A 91 7.84 9.86 -8.14
N TYR A 92 8.36 9.16 -7.14
CA TYR A 92 9.62 8.44 -7.20
C TYR A 92 9.48 6.97 -7.63
N ILE A 93 8.26 6.49 -7.87
CA ILE A 93 8.00 5.13 -8.38
C ILE A 93 7.68 5.19 -9.88
N ASP A 94 8.51 4.51 -10.68
CA ASP A 94 8.20 4.24 -12.09
C ASP A 94 7.13 3.14 -12.18
N ARG A 95 5.93 3.46 -12.67
CA ARG A 95 4.85 2.48 -12.93
C ARG A 95 5.33 1.35 -13.82
N ALA A 96 6.11 1.65 -14.85
CA ALA A 96 6.55 0.64 -15.78
C ALA A 96 7.50 -0.37 -15.09
N ALA A 97 8.26 0.06 -14.08
CA ALA A 97 9.08 -0.85 -13.27
C ALA A 97 8.22 -1.84 -12.47
N VAL A 98 7.13 -1.36 -11.86
CA VAL A 98 6.17 -2.22 -11.15
C VAL A 98 5.56 -3.24 -12.11
N GLU A 99 5.10 -2.80 -13.27
CA GLU A 99 4.48 -3.70 -14.26
C GLU A 99 5.45 -4.73 -14.82
N ARG A 100 6.69 -4.34 -15.14
CA ARG A 100 7.75 -5.27 -15.57
C ARG A 100 7.98 -6.35 -14.53
N LEU A 101 8.08 -5.96 -13.25
CA LEU A 101 8.30 -6.90 -12.15
C LEU A 101 7.09 -7.83 -11.94
N GLN A 102 5.87 -7.30 -12.00
CA GLN A 102 4.65 -8.13 -11.93
C GLN A 102 4.55 -9.13 -13.10
N ARG A 103 5.03 -8.78 -14.30
CA ARG A 103 5.09 -9.71 -15.44
C ARG A 103 6.15 -10.78 -15.22
N ALA A 104 7.34 -10.41 -14.75
CA ALA A 104 8.41 -11.36 -14.43
C ALA A 104 7.98 -12.38 -13.38
N ARG A 105 7.32 -11.94 -12.29
CA ARG A 105 6.79 -12.82 -11.23
C ARG A 105 5.68 -13.77 -11.71
N ARG A 106 4.91 -13.37 -12.73
CA ARG A 106 3.87 -14.19 -13.37
C ARG A 106 4.42 -15.16 -14.42
N GLY A 107 5.51 -14.77 -15.10
CA GLY A 107 6.13 -15.53 -16.20
C GLY A 107 7.21 -16.51 -15.79
N GLY A 108 7.66 -16.52 -14.52
CA GLY A 108 8.69 -17.45 -14.00
C GLY A 108 8.25 -18.91 -13.78
N LEU A 109 7.21 -19.36 -14.48
CA LEU A 109 6.71 -20.75 -14.50
C LEU A 109 6.87 -21.30 -15.92
N LEU A 110 8.12 -21.45 -16.39
CA LEU A 110 8.49 -22.28 -17.53
C LEU A 110 9.83 -22.95 -17.24
#